data_AF-A0A5K0W6I0-F1
#
_entry.id   AF-A0A5K0W6I0-F1
#
_cell.length_a   1.000
_cell.length_b   1.000
_cell.length_c   1.000
_cell.angle_alpha   90.00
_cell.angle_beta   90.00
_cell.angle_gamma   90.00
#
_symmetry.space_group_name_H-M   'P 1'
#
loop_
_entity.id
_entity.type
_entity.pdbx_description
1 polymer ?
#
loop_
_entity_poly.entity_id
_entity_poly.type
_entity_poly.pdbx_seq_one_letter_code
_entity_poly.pdbx_strand_id
1 'polypeptide(L)'
;ALAFDIEYARWLDEHNRQINELRGAVNTHASDNDLRGIVDGIMAHYDEIFRLKGIAAKADVFHVLSGMWKTPAERCFLWLGGFRSSELLK
;
A
#
# COMPACT_ATOMS: atom_id res chain seq x y z
N ALA A 1 16.31 -3.88 -7.32
CA ALA A 1 15.99 -2.58 -6.72
C ALA A 1 15.04 -1.77 -7.63
N LEU A 2 15.55 -1.14 -8.69
CA LEU A 2 14.78 -0.19 -9.51
C LEU A 2 13.42 -0.70 -10.03
N ALA A 3 13.33 -1.98 -10.42
CA ALA A 3 12.06 -2.57 -10.89
C ALA A 3 10.97 -2.60 -9.80
N PHE A 4 11.32 -2.95 -8.56
CA PHE A 4 10.35 -2.95 -7.46
C PHE A 4 9.90 -1.52 -7.12
N ASP A 5 10.83 -0.57 -7.07
CA ASP A 5 10.51 0.83 -6.79
C ASP A 5 9.51 1.40 -7.83
N ILE A 6 9.68 1.07 -9.11
CA ILE A 6 8.78 1.50 -10.20
C ILE A 6 7.40 0.86 -10.06
N GLU A 7 7.33 -0.46 -9.87
CA GLU A 7 6.04 -1.14 -9.72
C GLU A 7 5.32 -0.73 -8.43
N TYR A 8 6.07 -0.47 -7.35
CA TYR A 8 5.51 0.08 -6.11
C TYR A 8 4.91 1.46 -6.32
N ALA A 9 5.60 2.36 -7.04
CA ALA A 9 5.08 3.68 -7.34
C ALA A 9 3.77 3.62 -8.13
N ARG A 10 3.69 2.76 -9.15
CA ARG A 10 2.44 2.54 -9.92
C ARG A 10 1.33 1.98 -9.05
N TRP A 11 1.65 1.00 -8.19
CA TRP A 11 0.69 0.43 -7.26
C TRP A 11 0.15 1.50 -6.30
N LEU A 12 1.02 2.39 -5.81
CA LEU A 12 0.67 3.48 -4.92
C LEU A 12 -0.22 4.53 -5.59
N ASP A 13 0.05 4.88 -6.85
CA ASP A 13 -0.77 5.81 -7.63
C ASP A 13 -2.20 5.27 -7.82
N GLU A 14 -2.32 3.99 -8.18
CA GLU A 14 -3.61 3.33 -8.33
C GLU A 14 -4.35 3.21 -6.98
N HIS A 15 -3.63 2.87 -5.90
CA HIS A 15 -4.20 2.83 -4.56
C HIS A 15 -4.74 4.21 -4.14
N ASN A 16 -3.98 5.28 -4.38
CA ASN A 16 -4.42 6.65 -4.10
C ASN A 16 -5.66 7.03 -4.92
N ARG A 17 -5.74 6.61 -6.19
CA ARG A 17 -6.91 6.80 -7.04
C ARG A 17 -8.15 6.15 -6.42
N GLN A 18 -8.07 4.89 -6.03
CA GLN A 18 -9.18 4.15 -5.42
C GLN A 18 -9.59 4.73 -4.06
N ILE A 19 -8.64 5.17 -3.24
CA ILE A 19 -8.94 5.83 -1.96
C ILE A 19 -9.68 7.16 -2.19
N ASN A 20 -9.29 7.93 -3.20
CA ASN A 20 -10.00 9.17 -3.55
C ASN A 20 -11.40 8.90 -4.11
N GLU A 21 -11.57 7.82 -4.88
CA GLU A 21 -12.88 7.34 -5.34
C GLU A 21 -13.80 6.98 -4.16
N LEU A 22 -13.29 6.21 -3.19
CA LEU A 22 -14.03 5.87 -1.97
C LEU A 22 -14.42 7.12 -1.17
N ARG A 23 -13.48 8.05 -0.97
CA ARG A 23 -13.76 9.33 -0.31
C ARG A 23 -14.86 10.12 -1.03
N GLY A 24 -14.80 10.15 -2.36
CA GLY A 24 -15.84 10.77 -3.19
C GLY A 24 -17.21 10.14 -2.97
N ALA A 25 -17.29 8.81 -3.06
CA ALA A 25 -18.53 8.06 -2.88
C ALA A 25 -19.14 8.25 -1.48
N VAL A 26 -18.30 8.27 -0.42
CA VAL A 26 -18.75 8.57 0.94
C VAL A 26 -19.29 9.99 1.04
N ASN A 27 -18.59 10.98 0.46
CA ASN A 27 -19.01 12.38 0.50
C ASN A 27 -20.32 12.64 -0.27
N THR A 28 -20.63 11.84 -1.28
CA THR A 28 -21.91 11.92 -2.03
C THR A 28 -23.01 11.04 -1.44
N HIS A 29 -22.80 10.42 -0.28
CA HIS A 29 -23.74 9.48 0.34
C HIS A 29 -24.17 8.36 -0.63
N ALA A 30 -23.19 7.76 -1.33
CA ALA A 30 -23.43 6.61 -2.19
C ALA A 30 -24.05 5.43 -1.42
N SER A 31 -24.70 4.51 -2.14
CA SER A 31 -25.35 3.37 -1.51
C SER A 31 -24.33 2.38 -0.94
N ASP A 32 -24.73 1.60 0.06
CA ASP A 32 -23.87 0.56 0.65
C ASP A 32 -23.36 -0.44 -0.40
N ASN A 33 -24.14 -0.71 -1.45
CA ASN A 33 -23.73 -1.59 -2.54
C ASN A 33 -22.60 -0.98 -3.37
N ASP A 34 -22.67 0.32 -3.67
CA ASP A 34 -21.61 1.03 -4.41
C ASP A 34 -20.34 1.10 -3.56
N LEU A 35 -20.47 1.44 -2.28
CA LEU A 35 -19.35 1.46 -1.33
C LEU A 35 -18.71 0.08 -1.20
N ARG A 36 -19.52 -0.99 -1.13
CA ARG A 36 -19.02 -2.38 -1.08
C ARG A 36 -18.17 -2.70 -2.31
N GLY A 37 -18.65 -2.37 -3.51
CA GLY A 37 -17.91 -2.62 -4.75
C GLY A 37 -16.54 -1.92 -4.77
N ILE A 38 -16.48 -0.67 -4.34
CA ILE A 38 -15.21 0.09 -4.26
C ILE A 38 -14.27 -0.55 -3.23
N VAL A 39 -14.78 -0.91 -2.04
CA VAL A 39 -13.98 -1.55 -0.99
C VAL A 39 -13.44 -2.90 -1.45
N ASP A 40 -14.26 -3.73 -2.10
CA ASP A 40 -13.85 -5.03 -2.61
C ASP A 40 -12.74 -4.88 -3.67
N GLY A 41 -12.84 -3.85 -4.54
CA GLY A 41 -11.79 -3.49 -5.49
C GLY A 41 -10.48 -3.07 -4.82
N ILE A 42 -10.55 -2.25 -3.76
CA ILE A 42 -9.37 -1.85 -2.96
C ILE A 42 -8.72 -3.07 -2.31
N MET A 43 -9.53 -3.96 -1.72
CA MET A 43 -9.02 -5.17 -1.06
C MET A 43 -8.33 -6.10 -2.04
N ALA A 44 -8.90 -6.30 -3.24
CA ALA A 44 -8.27 -7.09 -4.30
C ALA A 44 -6.95 -6.46 -4.79
N HIS A 45 -6.91 -5.12 -4.95
CA HIS A 45 -5.68 -4.40 -5.29
C HIS A 45 -4.61 -4.51 -4.20
N TYR A 46 -5.03 -4.65 -2.93
CA TYR A 46 -4.12 -4.79 -1.80
C TYR A 46 -3.34 -6.11 -1.82
N ASP A 47 -3.88 -7.19 -2.37
CA ASP A 47 -3.16 -8.46 -2.51
C ASP A 47 -1.92 -8.34 -3.42
N GLU A 48 -1.99 -7.43 -4.41
CA GLU A 48 -0.91 -7.23 -5.36
C GLU A 48 0.38 -6.70 -4.71
N ILE A 49 0.28 -5.86 -3.68
CA ILE A 49 1.47 -5.35 -2.99
C ILE A 49 2.25 -6.46 -2.28
N PHE A 50 1.54 -7.46 -1.74
CA PHE A 50 2.17 -8.60 -1.09
C PHE A 50 2.86 -9.50 -2.11
N ARG A 51 2.26 -9.68 -3.29
CA ARG A 51 2.89 -10.38 -4.42
C ARG A 51 4.17 -9.69 -4.86
N LEU A 52 4.13 -8.37 -5.08
CA LEU A 52 5.30 -7.56 -5.47
C LEU A 52 6.41 -7.64 -4.42
N LYS A 53 6.08 -7.46 -3.14
CA LYS A 53 7.03 -7.60 -2.02
C LYS A 53 7.61 -9.01 -1.94
N GLY A 54 6.81 -10.05 -2.17
CA GLY A 54 7.26 -11.44 -2.16
C GLY A 54 8.27 -11.74 -3.26
N ILE A 55 8.07 -11.20 -4.47
CA ILE A 55 9.03 -11.31 -5.57
C ILE A 55 10.31 -10.55 -5.24
N ALA A 56 10.19 -9.30 -4.77
CA ALA A 56 11.34 -8.48 -4.42
C ALA A 56 12.15 -9.08 -3.28
N ALA A 57 11.50 -9.63 -2.24
CA ALA A 57 12.18 -10.24 -1.10
C ALA A 57 12.95 -11.51 -1.46
N LYS A 58 12.44 -12.31 -2.41
CA LYS A 58 13.16 -13.47 -2.97
C LYS A 58 14.44 -13.08 -3.70
N ALA A 59 14.48 -11.88 -4.29
CA ALA A 59 15.65 -11.36 -4.97
C ALA A 59 16.61 -10.63 -4.02
N ASP A 60 16.07 -9.76 -3.15
CA ASP A 60 16.82 -8.96 -2.19
C ASP A 60 15.88 -8.48 -1.06
N VAL A 61 15.94 -9.15 0.09
CA VAL A 61 15.15 -8.79 1.27
C VAL A 61 15.57 -7.46 1.90
N PHE A 62 16.84 -7.06 1.78
CA PHE A 62 17.29 -5.78 2.34
C PHE A 62 16.68 -4.61 1.59
N HIS A 63 16.56 -4.71 0.26
CA HIS A 63 15.88 -3.70 -0.53
C HIS A 63 14.41 -3.53 -0.13
N VAL A 64 13.70 -4.62 0.23
CA VAL A 64 12.32 -4.52 0.72
C VAL A 64 12.25 -3.88 2.11
N LEU A 65 13.20 -4.14 3.00
CA LEU A 65 13.15 -3.63 4.39
C LEU A 65 13.72 -2.21 4.56
N SER A 66 14.74 -1.83 3.80
CA SER A 66 15.47 -0.57 3.98
C SER A 66 15.58 0.28 2.71
N GLY A 67 15.05 -0.19 1.59
CA GLY A 67 15.10 0.49 0.30
C GLY A 67 14.37 1.83 0.27
N MET A 68 14.57 2.57 -0.82
CA MET A 68 14.11 3.95 -0.99
C MET A 68 12.66 4.05 -1.50
N TRP A 69 11.96 2.93 -1.66
CA TRP A 69 10.54 2.88 -2.02
C TRP A 69 9.59 3.49 -0.97
N LYS A 70 10.10 3.76 0.23
CA LYS A 70 9.39 4.40 1.34
C LYS A 70 10.09 5.66 1.80
N THR A 71 9.31 6.64 2.26
CA THR A 71 9.87 7.87 2.82
C THR A 71 10.69 7.56 4.08
N PRO A 72 11.67 8.41 4.45
CA PRO A 72 12.42 8.24 5.69
C PRO A 72 11.51 8.11 6.92
N ALA A 73 10.42 8.90 6.98
CA ALA A 73 9.45 8.84 8.06
C ALA A 73 8.75 7.48 8.13
N GLU A 74 8.24 6.95 7.01
CA GLU A 74 7.57 5.64 7.01
C GLU A 74 8.52 4.51 7.40
N ARG A 75 9.79 4.59 7.00
CA ARG A 75 10.82 3.58 7.35
C ARG A 75 11.09 3.47 8.84
N CYS A 76 10.97 4.56 9.60
CA CYS A 76 11.10 4.54 11.06
C CYS A 76 10.05 3.64 11.73
N PHE A 77 8.91 3.41 11.07
CA PHE A 77 7.80 2.64 11.61
C PHE A 77 7.58 1.32 10.86
N LEU A 78 8.49 0.88 9.99
CA LEU A 78 8.37 -0.40 9.28
C LEU A 78 9.04 -1.53 10.08
N TRP A 79 8.42 -2.72 10.09
CA TRP A 79 8.95 -3.97 10.61
C TRP A 79 8.70 -5.11 9.60
N LEU A 80 9.16 -6.33 9.91
CA LEU A 80 9.04 -7.50 9.03
C LEU A 80 7.60 -7.77 8.55
N GLY A 81 6.59 -7.43 9.37
CA GLY A 81 5.17 -7.60 9.03
C GLY A 81 4.47 -6.34 8.52
N GLY A 82 5.18 -5.25 8.23
CA GLY A 82 4.58 -3.99 7.76
C GLY A 82 4.71 -2.85 8.76
N PHE A 83 3.67 -2.08 9.00
CA PHE A 83 3.72 -0.92 9.91
C PHE A 83 3.73 -1.35 11.39
N ARG A 84 4.55 -0.70 12.21
CA ARG A 84 4.71 -0.93 13.65
C ARG A 84 4.19 0.29 14.42
N SER A 85 2.87 0.32 14.65
CA SER A 85 2.19 1.44 15.31
C SER A 85 2.70 1.74 16.72
N SER A 86 3.29 0.76 17.42
CA SER A 86 3.81 0.93 18.79
C SER A 86 4.94 1.95 18.90
N GLU A 87 5.60 2.30 17.80
CA GLU A 87 6.68 3.30 17.80
C GLU A 87 6.15 4.74 17.70
N LEU A 88 4.86 4.96 17.37
CA LEU A 88 4.25 6.30 17.34
C LEU A 88 3.92 6.87 18.73
N LEU A 89 3.75 6.00 19.72
CA LEU A 89 3.26 6.36 21.06
C LEU A 89 4.38 6.46 22.10
N LYS A 90 5.64 6.57 21.66
CA LYS A 90 6.80 6.78 22.54
C LYS A 90 7.02 8.26 22.84
#